data_AF-A0A836URL2-F1
#
_entry.id   AF-A0A836URL2-F1
#
_cell.length_a   1.000
_cell.length_b   1.000
_cell.length_c   1.000
_cell.angle_alpha   90.00
_cell.angle_beta   90.00
_cell.angle_gamma   90.00
#
_symmetry.space_group_name_H-M   'P 1'
#
loop_
_entity.id
_entity.type
_entity.pdbx_description
1 polymer ?
#
loop_
_entity_poly.entity_id
_entity_poly.type
_entity_poly.pdbx_seq_one_letter_code
_entity_poly.pdbx_strand_id
1 'polypeptide(L)'
;MPNKSSLKNLLSRQDTWRGRNRSLRKNIITTGNNSLDRLLLGGWPVSALTELVSQQDGIGELSILLPTLKHYADEGKLCVWLDPPYQPYAPALVNAEIPLDKLLVVRSKDSREWLWTAEQSIRGNALLFAWTNRAQPSYSALRKLQLAATESLAPAFLFSPPAAIKAHSPALLRIELESMKPNSLSITLHKLKGKVPGAKIQIALGDVITERTFLDRLPVNINYPQGKKSNYPLPLKHKVQQLNT
;
A
#
# COMPACT_ATOMS: atom_id res chain seq x y z
N MET A 1 49.65 5.52 -0.15
CA MET A 1 48.85 4.62 0.72
C MET A 1 47.37 4.79 0.38
N PRO A 2 46.59 3.73 0.11
CA PRO A 2 45.18 3.91 -0.22
C PRO A 2 44.43 4.44 1.01
N ASN A 3 43.68 5.52 0.80
CA ASN A 3 43.04 6.28 1.85
C ASN A 3 41.89 5.47 2.48
N LYS A 4 42.19 4.72 3.56
CA LYS A 4 41.24 3.80 4.23
C LYS A 4 39.95 4.51 4.67
N SER A 5 39.99 5.82 4.93
CA SER A 5 38.81 6.63 5.28
C SER A 5 37.87 6.84 4.09
N SER A 6 38.40 7.13 2.90
CA SER A 6 37.61 7.28 1.66
C SER A 6 36.91 5.98 1.28
N LEU A 7 37.57 4.83 1.44
CA LEU A 7 36.98 3.53 1.15
C LEU A 7 35.88 3.15 2.15
N LYS A 8 36.06 3.47 3.45
CA LYS A 8 35.00 3.30 4.45
C LYS A 8 33.76 4.15 4.12
N ASN A 9 33.96 5.39 3.69
CA ASN A 9 32.88 6.29 3.27
C ASN A 9 32.18 5.82 1.99
N LEU A 10 32.93 5.33 1.00
CA LEU A 10 32.34 4.83 -0.24
C LEU A 10 31.52 3.57 0.04
N LEU A 11 32.07 2.67 0.84
CA LEU A 11 31.36 1.48 1.26
C LEU A 11 30.12 1.83 2.10
N SER A 12 30.09 2.89 2.92
CA SER A 12 28.92 3.25 3.73
C SER A 12 27.74 3.78 2.91
N ARG A 13 27.95 4.12 1.64
CA ARG A 13 26.87 4.56 0.75
C ARG A 13 25.90 3.43 0.45
N GLN A 14 24.61 3.74 0.46
CA GLN A 14 23.55 2.77 0.21
C GLN A 14 23.46 2.33 -1.27
N ASP A 15 24.10 3.03 -2.20
CA ASP A 15 24.12 2.75 -3.64
C ASP A 15 25.24 1.79 -4.05
N THR A 16 26.24 1.57 -3.20
CA THR A 16 27.39 0.72 -3.51
C THR A 16 27.03 -0.76 -3.35
N TRP A 17 27.19 -1.55 -4.42
CA TRP A 17 26.99 -3.00 -4.37
C TRP A 17 28.15 -3.65 -3.60
N ARG A 18 27.84 -4.25 -2.46
CA ARG A 18 28.78 -5.02 -1.64
C ARG A 18 28.40 -6.49 -1.76
N GLY A 19 29.19 -7.28 -2.46
CA GLY A 19 28.84 -8.67 -2.79
C GLY A 19 28.44 -9.51 -1.57
N ARG A 20 29.40 -9.84 -0.69
CA ARG A 20 29.19 -10.78 0.43
C ARG A 20 28.75 -10.10 1.74
N ASN A 21 28.89 -8.77 1.83
CA ASN A 21 28.55 -8.00 3.03
C ASN A 21 27.30 -7.16 2.75
N ARG A 22 26.13 -7.79 2.89
CA ARG A 22 24.84 -7.13 2.79
C ARG A 22 24.77 -6.09 3.92
N SER A 23 24.92 -4.81 3.58
CA SER A 23 24.69 -3.74 4.55
C SER A 23 23.30 -3.93 5.15
N LEU A 24 23.24 -4.27 6.43
CA LEU A 24 22.01 -4.20 7.21
C LEU A 24 21.48 -2.78 7.09
N ARG A 25 20.19 -2.63 6.74
CA ARG A 25 19.59 -1.31 6.61
C ARG A 25 19.43 -0.75 8.00
N LYS A 26 19.94 0.46 8.21
CA LYS A 26 19.94 1.11 9.53
C LYS A 26 18.57 1.63 9.94
N ASN A 27 17.68 1.92 8.98
CA ASN A 27 16.39 2.55 9.25
C ASN A 27 15.26 1.67 8.69
N ILE A 28 14.74 0.80 9.55
CA ILE A 28 13.60 -0.07 9.30
C ILE A 28 12.61 0.11 10.44
N ILE A 29 11.31 0.06 10.12
CA ILE A 29 10.23 0.01 11.12
C ILE A 29 9.53 -1.33 11.00
N THR A 30 9.27 -1.96 12.13
CA THR A 30 8.58 -3.25 12.18
C THR A 30 7.15 -3.11 11.64
N THR A 31 6.69 -4.14 10.95
CA THR A 31 5.33 -4.19 10.40
C THR A 31 4.30 -4.59 11.46
N GLY A 32 4.75 -5.02 12.63
CA GLY A 32 3.90 -5.65 13.65
C GLY A 32 3.62 -7.14 13.39
N ASN A 33 4.13 -7.70 12.29
CA ASN A 33 3.99 -9.12 11.96
C ASN A 33 5.36 -9.77 11.70
N ASN A 34 5.74 -10.72 12.54
CA ASN A 34 7.05 -11.39 12.47
C ASN A 34 7.34 -12.05 11.13
N SER A 35 6.33 -12.63 10.47
CA SER A 35 6.48 -13.27 9.16
C SER A 35 6.75 -12.25 8.07
N LEU A 36 6.05 -11.11 8.12
CA LEU A 36 6.26 -10.00 7.19
C LEU A 36 7.61 -9.32 7.44
N ASP A 37 8.00 -9.09 8.70
CA ASP A 37 9.31 -8.54 9.04
C ASP A 37 10.43 -9.44 8.52
N ARG A 38 10.31 -10.76 8.68
CA ARG A 38 11.28 -11.71 8.09
C ARG A 38 11.28 -11.66 6.56
N LEU A 39 10.12 -11.47 5.93
CA LEU A 39 10.04 -11.28 4.49
C LEU A 39 10.77 -9.99 4.05
N LEU A 40 10.65 -8.91 4.81
CA LEU A 40 11.16 -7.58 4.48
C LEU A 40 12.56 -7.28 5.05
N LEU A 41 13.25 -8.26 5.63
CA LEU A 41 14.56 -8.12 6.28
C LEU A 41 14.53 -7.17 7.50
N GLY A 42 13.44 -7.20 8.26
CA GLY A 42 13.22 -6.48 9.51
C GLY A 42 11.91 -5.67 9.53
N GLY A 43 11.36 -5.31 8.37
CA GLY A 43 10.16 -4.48 8.27
C GLY A 43 10.21 -3.46 7.12
N TRP A 44 9.43 -2.39 7.22
CA TRP A 44 9.31 -1.34 6.21
C TRP A 44 10.57 -0.46 6.11
N PRO A 45 11.07 -0.16 4.89
CA PRO A 45 12.15 0.80 4.72
C PRO A 45 11.67 2.22 4.99
N VAL A 46 12.32 2.92 5.93
CA VAL A 46 11.91 4.26 6.37
C VAL A 46 12.25 5.36 5.38
N SER A 47 13.41 5.30 4.71
CA SER A 47 13.91 6.37 3.83
C SER A 47 13.63 6.09 2.34
N ALA A 48 12.46 5.53 2.04
CA ALA A 48 12.19 5.04 0.69
C ALA A 48 10.72 4.93 0.32
N LEU A 49 10.50 4.86 -0.99
CA LEU A 49 9.22 4.54 -1.58
C LEU A 49 8.97 3.04 -1.53
N THR A 50 7.82 2.67 -0.99
CA THR A 50 7.29 1.31 -0.95
C THR A 50 6.04 1.24 -1.81
N GLU A 51 6.04 0.41 -2.84
CA GLU A 51 4.84 0.15 -3.64
C GLU A 51 4.12 -1.11 -3.16
N LEU A 52 2.85 -0.96 -2.83
CA LEU A 52 1.91 -2.04 -2.60
C LEU A 52 1.02 -2.15 -3.83
N VAL A 53 1.22 -3.20 -4.62
CA VAL A 53 0.36 -3.51 -5.77
C VAL A 53 -0.79 -4.37 -5.27
N SER A 54 -2.00 -3.80 -5.18
CA SER A 54 -3.17 -4.54 -4.72
C SER A 54 -3.97 -5.05 -5.93
N GLN A 55 -4.36 -6.33 -5.92
CA GLN A 55 -5.22 -6.90 -6.95
C GLN A 55 -6.64 -6.31 -6.96
N GLN A 56 -7.11 -5.86 -5.79
CA GLN A 56 -8.42 -5.26 -5.58
C GLN A 56 -8.39 -4.43 -4.30
N ASP A 57 -9.23 -3.41 -4.22
CA ASP A 57 -9.36 -2.59 -3.02
C ASP A 57 -10.16 -3.35 -1.94
N GLY A 58 -9.85 -3.12 -0.66
CA GLY A 58 -10.61 -3.69 0.45
C GLY A 58 -10.30 -5.16 0.73
N ILE A 59 -9.11 -5.63 0.40
CA ILE A 59 -8.59 -6.95 0.81
C ILE A 59 -7.94 -6.95 2.19
N GLY A 60 -7.88 -5.79 2.84
CA GLY A 60 -7.19 -5.60 4.12
C GLY A 60 -5.72 -5.21 3.93
N GLU A 61 -5.39 -4.65 2.78
CA GLU A 61 -4.09 -4.04 2.46
C GLU A 61 -3.68 -2.96 3.47
N LEU A 62 -4.65 -2.23 4.03
CA LEU A 62 -4.40 -1.24 5.07
C LEU A 62 -4.09 -1.87 6.43
N SER A 63 -4.63 -3.05 6.72
CA SER A 63 -4.48 -3.71 8.03
C SER A 63 -3.01 -3.99 8.37
N ILE A 64 -2.18 -4.33 7.37
CA ILE A 64 -0.73 -4.54 7.56
C ILE A 64 0.07 -3.23 7.74
N LEU A 65 -0.58 -2.08 7.52
CA LEU A 65 0.01 -0.74 7.66
C LEU A 65 -0.53 0.01 8.87
N LEU A 66 -1.61 -0.45 9.52
CA LEU A 66 -2.15 0.17 10.74
C LEU A 66 -1.12 0.26 11.87
N PRO A 67 -0.27 -0.75 12.15
CA PRO A 67 0.77 -0.63 13.17
C PRO A 67 1.78 0.48 12.85
N THR A 68 2.17 0.60 11.57
CA THR A 68 3.05 1.68 11.10
C THR A 68 2.38 3.04 11.25
N LEU A 69 1.10 3.14 10.87
CA LEU A 69 0.31 4.36 10.97
C LEU A 69 0.21 4.83 12.43
N LYS A 70 -0.13 3.92 13.35
CA LYS A 70 -0.17 4.19 14.78
C LYS A 70 1.19 4.67 15.30
N HIS A 71 2.27 3.95 14.99
CA HIS A 71 3.62 4.32 15.42
C HIS A 71 3.99 5.75 15.03
N TYR A 72 3.75 6.16 13.77
CA TYR A 72 4.06 7.51 13.33
C TYR A 72 3.13 8.57 13.92
N ALA A 73 1.86 8.24 14.12
CA ALA A 73 0.89 9.14 14.72
C ALA A 73 1.21 9.38 16.22
N ASP A 74 1.63 8.35 16.94
CA ASP A 74 2.09 8.42 18.34
C ASP A 74 3.39 9.24 18.49
N GLU A 75 4.26 9.22 17.47
CA GLU A 75 5.41 10.14 17.35
C GLU A 75 5.00 11.59 17.02
N GLY A 76 3.71 11.88 16.91
CA GLY A 76 3.16 13.19 16.63
C GLY A 76 3.23 13.60 15.15
N LYS A 77 3.64 12.70 14.26
CA LYS A 77 3.73 12.98 12.81
C LYS A 77 2.35 12.97 12.16
N LEU A 78 2.17 13.87 11.19
CA LEU A 78 0.97 13.84 10.35
C LEU A 78 1.02 12.61 9.43
N CYS A 79 -0.15 12.01 9.23
CA CYS A 79 -0.35 10.88 8.36
C CYS A 79 -1.28 11.30 7.22
N VAL A 80 -0.73 11.41 6.02
CA VAL A 80 -1.45 11.93 4.84
C VAL A 80 -1.95 10.76 4.02
N TRP A 81 -3.27 10.71 3.80
CA TRP A 81 -3.93 9.78 2.90
C TRP A 81 -4.34 10.54 1.63
N LEU A 82 -3.56 10.35 0.58
CA LEU A 82 -3.73 11.04 -0.70
C LEU A 82 -4.55 10.19 -1.68
N ASP A 83 -5.74 10.69 -2.01
CA ASP A 83 -6.71 10.08 -2.92
C ASP A 83 -7.12 8.62 -2.59
N PRO A 84 -7.46 8.28 -1.32
CA PRO A 84 -7.96 6.94 -1.02
C PRO A 84 -9.19 6.59 -1.88
N PRO A 85 -9.34 5.38 -2.42
CA PRO A 85 -10.41 5.05 -3.38
C PRO A 85 -11.80 5.26 -2.77
N TYR A 86 -11.92 5.08 -1.45
CA TYR A 86 -13.15 5.26 -0.68
C TYR A 86 -12.92 6.19 0.51
N GLN A 87 -14.01 6.52 1.21
CA GLN A 87 -13.93 7.26 2.47
C GLN A 87 -13.38 6.35 3.57
N PRO A 88 -12.29 6.73 4.28
CA PRO A 88 -11.80 5.97 5.41
C PRO A 88 -12.85 5.86 6.52
N TYR A 89 -13.01 4.66 7.06
CA TYR A 89 -13.98 4.40 8.12
C TYR A 89 -13.38 4.73 9.50
N ALA A 90 -13.68 5.93 10.00
CA ALA A 90 -13.10 6.48 11.22
C ALA A 90 -13.24 5.57 12.47
N PRO A 91 -14.38 4.91 12.75
CA PRO A 91 -14.49 4.03 13.91
C PRO A 91 -13.50 2.85 13.89
N ALA A 92 -13.20 2.28 12.72
CA ALA A 92 -12.19 1.21 12.65
C ALA A 92 -10.77 1.73 12.96
N LEU A 93 -10.47 2.97 12.57
CA LEU A 93 -9.18 3.60 12.88
C LEU A 93 -9.05 3.90 14.38
N VAL A 94 -10.13 4.35 15.03
CA VAL A 94 -10.18 4.54 16.49
C VAL A 94 -10.03 3.21 17.22
N ASN A 95 -10.69 2.15 16.76
CA ASN A 95 -10.53 0.80 17.33
C ASN A 95 -9.11 0.24 17.14
N ALA A 96 -8.40 0.67 16.09
CA ALA A 96 -6.99 0.38 15.88
C ALA A 96 -6.06 1.37 16.63
N GLU A 97 -6.64 2.19 17.53
CA GLU A 97 -5.96 3.17 18.37
C GLU A 97 -5.15 4.22 17.59
N ILE A 98 -5.67 4.65 16.45
CA ILE A 98 -5.07 5.70 15.63
C ILE A 98 -5.69 7.05 15.99
N PRO A 99 -4.89 8.06 16.39
CA PRO A 99 -5.39 9.38 16.72
C PRO A 99 -5.83 10.11 15.43
N LEU A 100 -7.14 10.38 15.31
CA LEU A 100 -7.75 10.92 14.09
C LEU A 100 -7.31 12.36 13.78
N ASP A 101 -6.89 13.14 14.79
CA ASP A 101 -6.35 14.49 14.64
C ASP A 101 -5.00 14.51 13.90
N LYS A 102 -4.32 13.37 13.81
CA LYS A 102 -3.09 13.21 13.03
C LYS A 102 -3.33 12.75 11.60
N LEU A 103 -4.57 12.41 11.23
CA LEU A 103 -4.91 11.90 9.91
C LEU A 103 -5.43 13.01 9.01
N LEU A 104 -4.76 13.24 7.88
CA LEU A 104 -5.18 14.19 6.86
C LEU A 104 -5.54 13.44 5.56
N VAL A 105 -6.81 13.50 5.16
CA VAL A 105 -7.25 12.98 3.86
C VAL A 105 -7.21 14.10 2.83
N VAL A 106 -6.41 13.93 1.78
CA VAL A 106 -6.29 14.90 0.70
C VAL A 106 -6.91 14.33 -0.58
N ARG A 107 -7.71 15.15 -1.26
CA ARG A 107 -8.33 14.85 -2.55
C ARG A 107 -7.71 15.74 -3.61
N SER A 108 -6.96 15.16 -4.54
CA SER A 108 -6.35 15.94 -5.63
C SER A 108 -7.31 16.12 -6.80
N LYS A 109 -7.16 17.22 -7.53
CA LYS A 109 -7.94 17.55 -8.73
C LYS A 109 -7.33 16.93 -9.98
N ASP A 110 -6.01 16.94 -10.07
CA ASP A 110 -5.26 16.39 -11.21
C ASP A 110 -3.96 15.69 -10.78
N SER A 111 -3.30 15.02 -11.74
CA SER A 111 -2.06 14.29 -11.48
C SER A 111 -0.88 15.18 -11.07
N ARG A 112 -0.90 16.47 -11.42
CA ARG A 112 0.15 17.43 -11.03
C ARG A 112 -0.02 17.83 -9.57
N GLU A 113 -1.24 18.12 -9.14
CA GLU A 113 -1.57 18.38 -7.73
C GLU A 113 -1.32 17.16 -6.87
N TRP A 114 -1.62 15.95 -7.37
CA TRP A 114 -1.27 14.70 -6.70
C TRP A 114 0.24 14.60 -6.45
N LEU A 115 1.06 14.78 -7.50
CA LEU A 115 2.52 14.68 -7.38
C LEU A 115 3.07 15.76 -6.44
N TRP A 116 2.59 16.99 -6.56
CA TRP A 116 3.01 18.08 -5.70
C TRP A 116 2.66 17.79 -4.24
N THR A 117 1.42 17.36 -3.96
CA THR A 117 0.97 17.01 -2.60
C THR A 117 1.77 15.86 -2.01
N ALA A 118 2.00 14.81 -2.80
CA ALA A 118 2.81 13.67 -2.38
C ALA A 118 4.25 14.12 -2.02
N GLU A 119 4.87 14.95 -2.86
CA GLU A 119 6.21 15.47 -2.58
C GLU A 119 6.24 16.37 -1.33
N GLN A 120 5.27 17.28 -1.19
CA GLN A 120 5.19 18.15 -0.01
C GLN A 120 4.97 17.35 1.28
N SER A 121 4.15 16.30 1.24
CA SER A 121 3.92 15.41 2.38
C SER A 121 5.22 14.75 2.82
N ILE A 122 6.00 14.22 1.86
CA ILE A 122 7.28 13.57 2.13
C ILE A 122 8.31 14.57 2.66
N ARG A 123 8.41 15.76 2.05
CA ARG A 123 9.35 16.82 2.48
C ARG A 123 8.98 17.42 3.84
N GLY A 124 7.69 17.45 4.16
CA GLY A 124 7.16 17.82 5.47
C GLY A 124 7.30 16.71 6.54
N ASN A 125 7.98 15.61 6.23
CA ASN A 125 8.21 14.47 7.14
C ASN A 125 6.91 13.80 7.63
N ALA A 126 5.84 13.87 6.83
CA ALA A 126 4.60 13.16 7.08
C ALA A 126 4.71 11.71 6.59
N LEU A 127 3.99 10.79 7.24
CA LEU A 127 3.77 9.44 6.71
C LEU A 127 2.79 9.56 5.54
N LEU A 128 3.22 9.18 4.34
CA LEU A 128 2.37 9.27 3.14
C LEU A 128 1.82 7.90 2.76
N PHE A 129 0.49 7.80 2.67
CA PHE A 129 -0.25 6.73 1.99
C PHE A 129 -0.92 7.35 0.76
N ALA A 130 -0.47 7.00 -0.43
CA ALA A 130 -0.98 7.60 -1.66
C ALA A 130 -1.47 6.55 -2.65
N TRP A 131 -2.70 6.71 -3.12
CA TRP A 131 -3.28 5.84 -4.14
C TRP A 131 -3.04 6.41 -5.53
N THR A 132 -2.62 5.55 -6.44
CA THR A 132 -2.14 5.96 -7.77
C THR A 132 -3.14 5.67 -8.89
N ASN A 133 -4.29 5.03 -8.60
CA ASN A 133 -5.27 4.62 -9.62
C ASN A 133 -5.72 5.78 -10.53
N ARG A 134 -5.95 6.96 -9.94
CA ARG A 134 -6.33 8.17 -10.70
C ARG A 134 -5.13 8.91 -11.26
N ALA A 135 -4.06 9.06 -10.47
CA ALA A 135 -2.93 9.91 -10.83
C ALA A 135 -2.00 9.28 -11.89
N GLN A 136 -1.90 7.94 -11.92
CA GLN A 136 -1.05 7.16 -12.83
C GLN A 136 0.33 7.80 -13.05
N PRO A 137 1.14 7.98 -11.98
CA PRO A 137 2.37 8.73 -12.04
C PRO A 137 3.39 8.07 -12.98
N SER A 138 4.07 8.90 -13.78
CA SER A 138 5.15 8.45 -14.65
C SER A 138 6.38 7.98 -13.85
N TYR A 139 7.31 7.29 -14.52
CA TYR A 139 8.58 6.88 -13.90
C TYR A 139 9.36 8.08 -13.31
N SER A 140 9.39 9.23 -14.01
CA SER A 140 10.07 10.43 -13.52
C SER A 140 9.40 11.00 -12.27
N ALA A 141 8.08 10.98 -12.19
CA ALA A 141 7.33 11.37 -10.99
C ALA A 141 7.64 10.45 -9.80
N LEU A 142 7.60 9.12 -10.00
CA LEU A 142 7.99 8.15 -8.98
C LEU A 142 9.45 8.32 -8.54
N ARG A 143 10.35 8.65 -9.47
CA ARG A 143 11.77 8.88 -9.17
C ARG A 143 11.95 10.12 -8.30
N LYS A 144 11.18 11.18 -8.57
CA LYS A 144 11.14 12.40 -7.76
C LYS A 144 10.69 12.09 -6.33
N LEU A 145 9.62 11.31 -6.16
CA LEU A 145 9.13 10.89 -4.83
C LEU A 145 10.14 10.02 -4.08
N GLN A 146 10.78 9.06 -4.77
CA GLN A 146 11.83 8.24 -4.17
C GLN A 146 13.03 9.08 -3.70
N LEU A 147 13.42 10.10 -4.47
CA LEU A 147 14.49 11.01 -4.06
C LEU A 147 14.08 11.82 -2.83
N ALA A 148 12.87 12.39 -2.83
CA ALA A 148 12.34 13.13 -1.69
C ALA A 148 12.31 12.25 -0.42
N ALA A 149 11.85 11.00 -0.51
CA ALA A 149 11.78 10.07 0.62
C ALA A 149 13.16 9.71 1.17
N THR A 150 14.17 9.63 0.30
CA THR A 150 15.55 9.39 0.70
C THR A 150 16.17 10.63 1.36
N GLU A 151 15.87 11.83 0.86
CA GLU A 151 16.33 13.11 1.42
C GLU A 151 15.72 13.41 2.80
N SER A 152 14.40 13.24 2.95
CA SER A 152 13.68 13.55 4.19
C SER A 152 13.70 12.42 5.22
N LEU A 153 14.22 11.25 4.84
CA LEU A 153 14.15 10.02 5.65
C LEU A 153 12.71 9.66 6.05
N ALA A 154 11.72 10.02 5.22
CA ALA A 154 10.31 9.77 5.49
C ALA A 154 9.79 8.58 4.65
N PRO A 155 8.94 7.72 5.24
CA PRO A 155 8.37 6.60 4.51
C PRO A 155 7.23 7.07 3.61
N ALA A 156 7.17 6.51 2.41
CA ALA A 156 6.08 6.74 1.49
C ALA A 156 5.57 5.41 0.95
N PHE A 157 4.27 5.19 1.08
CA PHE A 157 3.58 3.99 0.62
C PHE A 157 2.65 4.34 -0.53
N LEU A 158 2.85 3.67 -1.67
CA LEU A 158 2.02 3.85 -2.85
C LEU A 158 1.15 2.62 -3.07
N PHE A 159 -0.16 2.82 -3.08
CA PHE A 159 -1.12 1.81 -3.50
C PHE A 159 -1.27 1.91 -5.02
N SER A 160 -0.86 0.84 -5.70
CA SER A 160 -0.76 0.80 -7.15
C SER A 160 -1.65 -0.26 -7.76
N PRO A 161 -2.25 0.01 -8.94
CA PRO A 161 -3.09 -0.96 -9.62
C PRO A 161 -2.26 -2.14 -10.14
N PRO A 162 -2.87 -3.30 -10.43
CA PRO A 162 -2.16 -4.51 -10.86
C PRO A 162 -1.27 -4.31 -12.10
N ALA A 163 -1.71 -3.45 -13.02
CA ALA A 163 -0.95 -3.10 -14.22
C ALA A 163 0.45 -2.52 -13.91
N ALA A 164 0.62 -1.87 -12.75
CA ALA A 164 1.89 -1.27 -12.34
C ALA A 164 2.98 -2.31 -12.08
N ILE A 165 2.64 -3.58 -11.83
CA ILE A 165 3.62 -4.61 -11.49
C ILE A 165 4.62 -4.87 -12.62
N LYS A 166 4.14 -4.81 -13.87
CA LYS A 166 4.93 -4.98 -15.08
C LYS A 166 5.75 -3.74 -15.43
N ALA A 167 5.31 -2.57 -14.96
CA ALA A 167 6.00 -1.31 -15.23
C ALA A 167 7.30 -1.21 -14.42
N HIS A 168 8.29 -0.52 -14.98
CA HIS A 168 9.50 -0.17 -14.25
C HIS A 168 9.19 0.82 -13.14
N SER A 169 9.76 0.59 -11.96
CA SER A 169 9.59 1.48 -10.81
C SER A 169 10.93 1.74 -10.10
N PRO A 170 11.18 2.98 -9.68
CA PRO A 170 12.32 3.34 -8.85
C PRO A 170 12.16 2.96 -7.37
N ALA A 171 10.97 2.49 -6.94
CA ALA A 171 10.69 2.14 -5.54
C ALA A 171 11.66 1.11 -4.99
N LEU A 172 12.04 1.25 -3.72
CA LEU A 172 13.03 0.39 -3.09
C LEU A 172 12.44 -0.98 -2.70
N LEU A 173 11.15 -0.99 -2.35
CA LEU A 173 10.36 -2.15 -2.02
C LEU A 173 9.12 -2.18 -2.92
N ARG A 174 8.86 -3.32 -3.54
CA ARG A 174 7.60 -3.59 -4.25
C ARG A 174 7.06 -4.93 -3.80
N ILE A 175 5.82 -4.92 -3.32
CA ILE A 175 5.09 -6.12 -2.93
C ILE A 175 3.75 -6.15 -3.64
N GLU A 176 3.27 -7.36 -3.92
CA GLU A 176 1.94 -7.62 -4.43
C GLU A 176 1.08 -8.19 -3.33
N LEU A 177 -0.16 -7.72 -3.26
CA LEU A 177 -1.15 -8.11 -2.28
C LEU A 177 -2.33 -8.75 -3.00
N GLU A 178 -2.69 -9.95 -2.56
CA GLU A 178 -3.79 -10.74 -3.10
C GLU A 178 -4.59 -11.35 -1.95
N SER A 179 -5.92 -11.41 -2.09
CA SER A 179 -6.79 -12.10 -1.13
C SER A 179 -7.13 -13.49 -1.65
N MET A 180 -6.51 -14.53 -1.08
CA MET A 180 -6.83 -15.93 -1.43
C MET A 180 -8.09 -16.44 -0.72
N LYS A 181 -8.33 -15.95 0.50
CA LYS A 181 -9.46 -16.30 1.36
C LYS A 181 -9.90 -15.07 2.16
N PRO A 182 -11.16 -15.01 2.64
CA PRO A 182 -11.57 -13.98 3.60
C PRO A 182 -10.58 -13.89 4.78
N ASN A 183 -10.27 -12.67 5.21
CA ASN A 183 -9.32 -12.37 6.29
C ASN A 183 -7.92 -12.97 6.09
N SER A 184 -7.52 -13.27 4.85
CA SER A 184 -6.18 -13.75 4.55
C SER A 184 -5.54 -13.03 3.37
N LEU A 185 -4.38 -12.43 3.64
CA LEU A 185 -3.59 -11.69 2.67
C LEU A 185 -2.38 -12.50 2.25
N SER A 186 -2.30 -12.79 0.96
CA SER A 186 -1.11 -13.33 0.30
C SER A 186 -0.23 -12.17 -0.13
N ILE A 187 1.05 -12.21 0.26
CA ILE A 187 2.03 -11.17 -0.05
C ILE A 187 3.16 -11.80 -0.87
N THR A 188 3.36 -11.30 -2.09
CA THR A 188 4.45 -11.71 -2.98
C THR A 188 5.47 -10.58 -3.10
N LEU A 189 6.75 -10.89 -2.86
CA LEU A 189 7.84 -9.93 -2.97
C LEU A 189 8.32 -9.80 -4.42
N HIS A 190 8.18 -8.63 -5.02
CA HIS A 190 8.63 -8.36 -6.40
C HIS A 190 9.96 -7.62 -6.46
N LYS A 191 10.24 -6.76 -5.48
CA LYS A 191 11.50 -6.02 -5.43
C LYS A 191 11.87 -5.72 -4.00
N LEU A 192 13.09 -6.09 -3.61
CA LEU A 192 13.71 -5.63 -2.37
C LEU A 192 15.23 -5.75 -2.53
N LYS A 193 15.95 -4.63 -2.41
CA LYS A 193 17.41 -4.65 -2.49
C LYS A 193 17.98 -5.60 -1.42
N GLY A 194 18.76 -6.59 -1.86
CA GLY A 194 19.38 -7.58 -0.97
C GLY A 194 18.56 -8.87 -0.76
N LYS A 195 17.39 -9.01 -1.40
CA LYS A 195 16.60 -10.25 -1.40
C LYS A 195 16.20 -10.61 -2.83
N VAL A 196 16.11 -11.91 -3.11
CA VAL A 196 15.65 -12.40 -4.41
C VAL A 196 14.12 -12.22 -4.49
N PRO A 197 13.57 -11.71 -5.60
CA PRO A 197 12.14 -11.68 -5.85
C PRO A 197 11.48 -13.07 -5.85
N GLY A 198 10.15 -13.11 -5.72
CA GLY A 198 9.34 -14.33 -5.80
C GLY A 198 9.01 -14.98 -4.45
N ALA A 199 9.59 -14.50 -3.34
CA ALA A 199 9.23 -14.98 -2.01
C ALA A 199 7.77 -14.62 -1.69
N LYS A 200 6.97 -15.61 -1.29
CA LYS A 200 5.54 -15.48 -0.99
C LYS A 200 5.27 -15.88 0.46
N ILE A 201 4.45 -15.11 1.15
CA ILE A 201 3.94 -15.45 2.49
C ILE A 201 2.44 -15.24 2.56
N GLN A 202 1.81 -15.81 3.58
CA GLN A 202 0.41 -15.60 3.89
C GLN A 202 0.28 -15.03 5.30
N ILE A 203 -0.61 -14.05 5.45
CA ILE A 203 -0.90 -13.37 6.71
C ILE A 203 -2.40 -13.52 6.99
N ALA A 204 -2.73 -13.88 8.22
CA ALA A 204 -4.10 -13.79 8.73
C ALA A 204 -4.34 -12.35 9.24
N LEU A 205 -5.45 -11.74 8.82
CA LEU A 205 -5.77 -10.34 9.12
C LEU A 205 -6.69 -10.17 10.35
N GLY A 206 -7.18 -11.27 10.91
CA GLY A 206 -8.08 -11.30 12.06
C GLY A 206 -8.71 -12.68 12.21
N ASP A 207 -9.51 -12.85 13.26
CA ASP A 207 -10.21 -14.10 13.51
C ASP A 207 -11.22 -14.43 12.39
N VAL A 208 -11.42 -15.72 12.15
CA VAL A 208 -12.21 -16.30 11.05
C VAL A 208 -13.73 -16.00 11.18
N ILE A 209 -14.13 -15.25 12.20
CA ILE A 209 -15.54 -15.14 12.64
C ILE A 209 -16.42 -14.44 11.59
N THR A 210 -15.85 -13.66 10.68
CA THR A 210 -16.60 -13.01 9.60
C THR A 210 -16.30 -13.66 8.25
N GLU A 211 -17.05 -14.71 7.91
CA GLU A 211 -17.19 -15.07 6.50
C GLU A 211 -17.72 -13.84 5.76
N ARG A 212 -17.07 -13.47 4.64
CA ARG A 212 -17.61 -12.45 3.74
C ARG A 212 -18.95 -12.96 3.24
N THR A 213 -20.02 -12.44 3.83
CA THR A 213 -21.37 -12.75 3.38
C THR A 213 -21.56 -12.03 2.06
N PHE A 214 -21.84 -12.79 1.00
CA PHE A 214 -22.20 -12.18 -0.27
C PHE A 214 -23.42 -11.26 -0.08
N LEU A 215 -23.50 -10.18 -0.84
CA LEU A 215 -24.53 -9.15 -0.65
C LEU A 215 -25.96 -9.72 -0.74
N ASP A 216 -26.15 -10.73 -1.60
CA ASP A 216 -27.40 -11.48 -1.80
C ASP A 216 -27.77 -12.41 -0.63
N ARG A 217 -26.82 -12.68 0.28
CA ARG A 217 -26.98 -13.51 1.47
C ARG A 217 -26.99 -12.71 2.77
N LEU A 218 -26.91 -11.38 2.71
CA LEU A 218 -27.01 -10.56 3.90
C LEU A 218 -28.41 -10.75 4.52
N PRO A 219 -28.52 -10.86 5.86
CA PRO A 219 -29.80 -10.99 6.56
C PRO A 219 -30.54 -9.63 6.62
N VAL A 220 -30.59 -8.93 5.49
CA VAL A 220 -31.46 -7.78 5.27
C VAL A 220 -32.68 -8.26 4.51
N ASN A 221 -33.85 -7.75 4.88
CA ASN A 221 -35.04 -7.88 4.05
C ASN A 221 -34.78 -7.12 2.74
N ILE A 222 -34.20 -7.80 1.74
CA ILE A 222 -34.11 -7.27 0.37
C ILE A 222 -35.51 -7.41 -0.24
N ASN A 223 -36.44 -6.59 0.24
CA ASN A 223 -37.66 -6.30 -0.49
C ASN A 223 -37.24 -5.46 -1.69
N TYR A 224 -36.87 -6.12 -2.78
CA TYR A 224 -36.85 -5.45 -4.07
C TYR A 224 -38.23 -4.80 -4.22
N PRO A 225 -38.33 -3.46 -4.41
CA PRO A 225 -39.60 -2.85 -4.69
C PRO A 225 -40.16 -3.60 -5.91
N GLN A 226 -41.27 -4.31 -5.70
CA GLN A 226 -41.99 -4.98 -6.77
C GLN A 226 -42.27 -3.89 -7.79
N GLY A 227 -41.53 -3.88 -8.89
CA GLY A 227 -41.71 -2.90 -9.93
C GLY A 227 -43.20 -2.92 -10.29
N LYS A 228 -43.86 -1.76 -10.26
CA LYS A 228 -45.23 -1.65 -10.76
C LYS A 228 -45.28 -2.43 -12.08
N LYS A 229 -46.16 -3.42 -12.18
CA LYS A 229 -46.40 -4.15 -13.43
C LYS A 229 -46.66 -3.10 -14.50
N SER A 230 -45.62 -2.84 -15.28
CA SER A 230 -45.69 -1.97 -16.42
C SER A 230 -46.57 -2.68 -17.43
N ASN A 231 -47.69 -2.09 -17.83
CA ASN A 231 -48.50 -2.59 -18.95
C ASN A 231 -47.77 -2.45 -20.30
N TYR A 232 -46.54 -1.91 -20.29
CA TYR A 232 -45.67 -1.93 -21.44
C TYR A 232 -44.99 -3.30 -21.54
N PRO A 233 -45.16 -4.05 -22.65
CA PRO A 233 -44.49 -5.33 -22.83
C PRO A 233 -42.99 -5.08 -22.94
N LEU A 234 -42.28 -5.26 -21.83
CA LEU A 234 -40.82 -5.40 -21.87
C LEU A 234 -40.51 -6.77 -22.48
N PRO A 235 -39.75 -6.85 -23.58
CA PRO A 235 -39.36 -8.14 -24.13
C PRO A 235 -38.51 -8.86 -23.09
N LEU A 236 -39.00 -9.99 -22.58
CA LEU A 236 -38.27 -10.94 -21.76
C LEU A 236 -37.06 -11.45 -22.55
N LYS A 237 -35.91 -10.77 -22.45
CA LYS A 237 -34.63 -11.37 -22.86
C LYS A 237 -34.15 -12.28 -21.73
N HIS A 238 -34.68 -13.50 -21.68
CA HIS A 238 -33.91 -14.62 -21.16
C HIS A 238 -32.76 -14.89 -22.13
N LYS A 239 -31.63 -14.23 -21.92
CA LYS A 239 -30.35 -14.75 -22.37
C LYS A 239 -29.42 -14.76 -21.16
N VAL A 240 -29.23 -15.96 -20.62
CA VAL A 240 -28.11 -16.29 -19.75
C VAL A 240 -26.85 -15.80 -20.47
N GLN A 241 -26.23 -14.72 -19.97
CA GLN A 241 -24.93 -14.30 -20.45
C GLN A 241 -23.90 -15.27 -19.88
N GLN A 242 -23.49 -16.24 -20.68
CA GLN A 242 -22.28 -17.02 -20.42
C GLN A 242 -21.08 -16.13 -20.71
N LEU A 243 -20.20 -15.96 -19.72
CA LEU A 243 -18.84 -15.46 -19.94
C LEU A 243 -18.05 -16.57 -20.65
N ASN A 244 -17.61 -16.29 -21.87
CA ASN A 244 -16.67 -17.15 -22.57
C ASN A 244 -15.30 -17.08 -21.87
N THR A 245 -14.69 -18.26 -21.77
CA THR A 245 -13.34 -18.60 -21.30
C THR A 245 -12.26 -17.55 -21.55
#